data_AF-A0A8T5QNF3-F1
#
_entry.id   AF-A0A8T5QNF3-F1
#
_cell.length_a   1.000
_cell.length_b   1.000
_cell.length_c   1.000
_cell.angle_alpha   90.00
_cell.angle_beta   90.00
_cell.angle_gamma   90.00
#
_symmetry.space_group_name_H-M   'P 1'
#
loop_
_entity.id
_entity.type
_entity.pdbx_description
1 polymer ?
#
loop_
_entity_poly.entity_id
_entity_poly.type
_entity_poly.pdbx_seq_one_letter_code
_entity_poly.pdbx_strand_id
1 'polypeptide(L)'
;MKFNKILIYLIIAMTLVVLVNSNPSKVNILKINYNEGNINFIEKTSKFGYAPDRVIQPEVGHNLTIYSNIEELHSFKFKIPNLEFVDGYYEEQNLGEIVKLENINFSLIVPSYINEEELIIYDENNVIKEKVTLVEKKSTRKDNYFLTFILTTTLLLIILIIIKIKK
;
A
#
# COMPACT_ATOMS: atom_id res chain seq x y z
N MET A 1 -44.28 -17.66 11.31
CA MET A 1 -43.68 -17.72 9.96
C MET A 1 -42.85 -16.48 9.56
N LYS A 2 -43.14 -15.26 10.05
CA LYS A 2 -42.35 -14.05 9.71
C LYS A 2 -40.92 -14.04 10.30
N PHE A 3 -40.70 -14.66 11.46
CA PHE A 3 -39.41 -14.71 12.14
C PHE A 3 -38.32 -15.44 11.33
N ASN A 4 -38.70 -16.52 10.63
CA ASN A 4 -37.76 -17.30 9.81
C ASN A 4 -37.23 -16.49 8.61
N LYS A 5 -38.02 -15.55 8.07
CA LYS A 5 -37.58 -14.70 6.97
C LYS A 5 -36.53 -13.68 7.43
N ILE A 6 -36.72 -13.09 8.61
CA ILE A 6 -35.77 -12.12 9.19
C ILE A 6 -34.41 -12.78 9.45
N LEU A 7 -34.41 -13.99 10.01
CA LEU A 7 -33.18 -14.75 10.25
C LEU A 7 -32.41 -15.05 8.95
N ILE A 8 -33.12 -15.44 7.90
CA ILE A 8 -32.52 -15.71 6.58
C ILE A 8 -31.93 -14.43 5.98
N TYR A 9 -32.63 -13.29 6.04
CA TYR A 9 -32.08 -12.01 5.57
C TYR A 9 -30.82 -11.59 6.34
N LEU A 10 -30.77 -11.86 7.65
CA LEU A 10 -29.63 -11.52 8.50
C LEU A 10 -28.41 -12.39 8.18
N ILE A 11 -28.62 -13.69 7.94
CA ILE A 11 -27.58 -14.61 7.49
C ILE A 11 -27.03 -14.18 6.12
N ILE A 12 -27.91 -13.87 5.16
CA ILE A 12 -27.51 -13.40 3.83
C ILE A 12 -26.71 -12.09 3.93
N ALA A 13 -27.18 -11.13 4.73
CA ALA A 13 -26.47 -9.87 4.96
C ALA A 13 -25.08 -10.08 5.58
N MET A 14 -24.94 -10.97 6.58
CA MET A 14 -23.63 -11.30 7.15
C MET A 14 -22.70 -11.96 6.12
N THR A 15 -23.20 -12.84 5.26
CA THR A 15 -22.37 -13.48 4.22
C THR A 15 -21.90 -12.48 3.15
N LEU A 16 -22.72 -11.48 2.82
CA LEU A 16 -22.36 -10.45 1.83
C LEU A 16 -21.28 -9.49 2.36
N VAL A 17 -21.27 -9.20 3.67
CA VAL A 17 -20.23 -8.37 4.30
C VAL A 17 -18.84 -9.04 4.23
N VAL A 18 -18.77 -10.37 4.22
CA VAL A 18 -17.49 -11.11 4.13
C VAL A 18 -16.90 -11.11 2.71
N LEU A 19 -17.73 -10.92 1.67
CA LEU A 19 -17.30 -11.01 0.27
C LEU A 19 -16.67 -9.72 -0.28
N VAL A 20 -16.85 -8.58 0.38
CA VAL A 20 -16.26 -7.28 -0.03
C VAL A 20 -14.99 -7.01 0.79
N ASN A 21 -14.00 -7.89 0.67
CA ASN A 21 -12.72 -7.72 1.35
C ASN A 21 -11.61 -7.39 0.33
N SER A 22 -11.65 -6.17 -0.24
CA SER A 22 -10.37 -5.50 -0.48
C SER A 22 -9.93 -5.00 0.89
N ASN A 23 -9.27 -5.85 1.68
CA ASN A 23 -8.74 -5.38 2.96
C ASN A 23 -7.56 -4.47 2.66
N PRO A 24 -7.57 -3.20 3.10
CA PRO A 24 -6.39 -2.35 2.98
C PRO A 24 -5.24 -3.07 3.69
N SER A 25 -4.16 -3.30 2.95
CA SER A 25 -2.95 -3.91 3.49
C SER A 25 -1.98 -2.81 3.95
N LYS A 26 -1.00 -3.18 4.77
CA LYS A 26 0.07 -2.25 5.12
C LYS A 26 0.90 -1.99 3.85
N VAL A 27 1.08 -0.73 3.51
CA VAL A 27 1.94 -0.25 2.42
C VAL A 27 3.01 0.67 2.96
N ASN A 28 4.15 0.68 2.29
CA ASN A 28 5.24 1.59 2.57
C ASN A 28 5.22 2.73 1.55
N ILE A 29 5.26 3.96 2.06
CA ILE A 29 5.44 5.17 1.28
C ILE A 29 6.90 5.58 1.46
N LEU A 30 7.67 5.46 0.38
CA LEU A 30 9.09 5.75 0.33
C LEU A 30 9.27 7.13 -0.29
N LYS A 31 9.78 8.08 0.48
CA LYS A 31 10.11 9.40 -0.05
C LYS A 31 11.56 9.40 -0.50
N ILE A 32 11.76 9.86 -1.73
CA ILE A 32 13.01 9.77 -2.44
C ILE A 32 13.32 11.16 -3.00
N ASN A 33 14.58 11.56 -2.89
CA ASN A 33 15.13 12.70 -3.61
C ASN A 33 15.92 12.18 -4.81
N TYR A 34 15.62 12.68 -6.00
CA TYR A 34 16.47 12.52 -7.16
C TYR A 34 17.21 13.83 -7.39
N ASN A 35 18.52 13.77 -7.51
CA ASN A 35 19.37 14.93 -7.79
C ASN A 35 20.46 14.55 -8.81
N GLU A 36 20.32 15.04 -10.05
CA GLU A 36 21.31 14.90 -11.13
C GLU A 36 21.76 13.44 -11.38
N GLY A 37 20.83 12.47 -11.32
CA GLY A 37 21.14 11.05 -11.54
C GLY A 37 21.45 10.26 -10.27
N ASN A 38 21.55 10.94 -9.12
CA ASN A 38 21.66 10.31 -7.81
C ASN A 38 20.28 10.14 -7.19
N ILE A 39 20.04 8.97 -6.59
CA ILE A 39 18.80 8.65 -5.89
C ILE A 39 19.16 8.54 -4.42
N ASN A 40 18.54 9.38 -3.60
CA ASN A 40 18.74 9.38 -2.16
C ASN A 40 17.43 9.03 -1.46
N PHE A 41 17.46 8.05 -0.57
CA PHE A 41 16.33 7.75 0.30
C PHE A 41 16.19 8.80 1.41
N ILE A 42 14.98 9.34 1.60
CA ILE A 42 14.71 10.37 2.62
C ILE A 42 14.02 9.74 3.84
N GLU A 43 12.85 9.15 3.63
CA GLU A 43 12.03 8.62 4.71
C GLU A 43 11.11 7.50 4.22
N LYS A 44 10.74 6.61 5.14
CA LYS A 44 9.73 5.57 4.95
C LYS A 44 8.62 5.80 5.96
N THR A 45 7.38 5.84 5.47
CA THR A 45 6.17 5.85 6.30
C THR A 45 5.30 4.67 5.94
N SER A 46 4.90 3.87 6.93
CA SER A 46 3.94 2.78 6.72
C SER A 46 2.52 3.22 7.05
N LYS A 47 1.56 2.92 6.16
CA LYS A 47 0.12 3.18 6.37
C LYS A 47 -0.71 2.01 5.84
N PHE A 48 -1.95 1.90 6.29
CA PHE A 48 -2.92 1.01 5.66
C PHE A 48 -3.42 1.66 4.37
N GLY A 49 -3.43 0.91 3.27
CA GLY A 49 -3.83 1.38 1.96
C GLY A 49 -3.76 0.28 0.91
N TYR A 50 -3.64 0.69 -0.35
CA TYR A 50 -3.48 -0.23 -1.47
C TYR A 50 -2.21 0.13 -2.22
N ALA A 51 -1.34 -0.85 -2.42
CA ALA A 51 -0.22 -0.69 -3.34
C ALA A 51 -0.78 -0.66 -4.78
N PRO A 52 -0.22 0.16 -5.68
CA PRO A 52 -0.63 0.14 -7.07
C PRO A 52 -0.44 -1.25 -7.66
N ASP A 53 -1.38 -1.69 -8.49
CA ASP A 53 -1.17 -2.88 -9.28
C ASP A 53 -0.07 -2.59 -10.32
N ARG A 54 0.97 -3.44 -10.34
CA ARG A 54 2.18 -3.26 -11.17
C ARG A 54 2.23 -4.27 -12.33
N VAL A 55 1.07 -4.71 -12.82
CA VAL A 55 0.97 -5.59 -14.00
C VAL A 55 1.64 -4.96 -15.23
N ILE A 56 1.46 -3.65 -15.45
CA ILE A 56 2.12 -2.91 -16.53
C ILE A 56 3.28 -2.12 -15.94
N GLN A 57 4.49 -2.42 -16.40
CA GLN A 57 5.73 -1.77 -15.97
C GLN A 57 6.43 -1.12 -17.16
N PRO A 58 7.19 -0.04 -16.94
CA PRO A 58 7.97 0.56 -18.01
C PRO A 58 9.07 -0.41 -18.47
N GLU A 59 9.36 -0.43 -19.78
CA GLU A 59 10.43 -1.24 -20.35
C GLU A 59 11.81 -0.84 -19.80
N VAL A 60 12.01 0.48 -19.69
CA VAL A 60 13.23 1.13 -19.18
C VAL A 60 12.95 1.93 -17.91
N GLY A 61 13.93 2.00 -17.03
CA GLY A 61 13.88 2.75 -15.79
C GLY A 61 14.67 2.07 -14.66
N HIS A 62 14.47 2.60 -13.47
CA HIS A 62 15.09 2.07 -12.26
C HIS A 62 14.31 0.87 -11.75
N ASN A 63 15.00 -0.07 -11.11
CA ASN A 63 14.36 -1.23 -10.50
C ASN A 63 14.41 -1.09 -8.98
N LEU A 64 13.26 -1.17 -8.31
CA LEU A 64 13.20 -1.22 -6.85
C LEU A 64 12.92 -2.65 -6.44
N THR A 65 13.78 -3.20 -5.59
CA THR A 65 13.62 -4.56 -5.05
C THR A 65 13.60 -4.53 -3.53
N ILE A 66 12.63 -5.26 -2.96
CA ILE A 66 12.45 -5.46 -1.52
C ILE A 66 12.93 -6.88 -1.21
N TYR A 67 13.87 -6.99 -0.29
CA TYR A 67 14.45 -8.25 0.14
C TYR A 67 14.07 -8.57 1.58
N SER A 68 13.86 -9.85 1.83
CA SER A 68 14.10 -10.47 3.13
C SER A 68 15.55 -10.94 3.22
N ASN A 69 15.96 -11.52 4.34
CA ASN A 69 17.30 -12.08 4.53
C ASN A 69 17.62 -13.22 3.55
N ILE A 70 16.58 -13.90 3.04
CA ILE A 70 16.72 -15.16 2.29
C ILE A 70 16.25 -15.06 0.84
N GLU A 71 15.34 -14.13 0.53
CA GLU A 71 14.71 -14.04 -0.78
C GLU A 71 14.20 -12.64 -1.12
N GLU A 72 14.02 -12.42 -2.42
CA GLU A 72 13.29 -11.29 -2.96
C GLU A 72 11.80 -11.43 -2.65
N LEU A 73 11.22 -10.39 -2.04
CA LEU A 73 9.79 -10.35 -1.70
C LEU A 73 8.97 -9.65 -2.79
N HIS A 74 9.57 -8.65 -3.44
CA HIS A 74 8.91 -7.85 -4.46
C HIS A 74 9.93 -7.09 -5.30
N SER A 75 9.67 -6.96 -6.61
CA SER A 75 10.45 -6.10 -7.49
C SER A 75 9.57 -5.44 -8.53
N PHE A 76 9.84 -4.18 -8.84
CA PHE A 76 9.18 -3.48 -9.93
C PHE A 76 10.04 -2.34 -10.51
N LYS A 77 9.80 -2.06 -11.79
CA LYS A 77 10.43 -0.95 -12.52
C LYS A 77 9.64 0.35 -12.39
N PHE A 78 10.35 1.47 -12.31
CA PHE A 78 9.77 2.81 -12.31
C PHE A 78 10.64 3.82 -13.07
N LYS A 79 10.00 4.86 -13.59
CA LYS A 79 10.68 6.04 -14.14
C LYS A 79 10.69 7.16 -13.10
N ILE A 80 11.77 7.94 -13.08
CA ILE A 80 11.82 9.15 -12.26
C ILE A 80 10.78 10.12 -12.83
N PRO A 81 9.87 10.66 -12.00
CA PRO A 81 8.85 11.59 -12.47
C PRO A 81 9.43 13.01 -12.63
N ASN A 82 10.53 13.15 -13.36
CA ASN A 82 11.26 14.41 -13.53
C ASN A 82 10.97 15.12 -14.85
N LEU A 83 9.90 14.74 -15.54
CA LEU A 83 9.43 15.43 -16.73
C LEU A 83 8.12 16.12 -16.38
N GLU A 84 8.08 17.43 -16.56
CA GLU A 84 6.89 18.25 -16.38
C GLU A 84 6.48 18.85 -17.72
N PHE A 85 5.20 18.73 -18.05
CA PHE A 85 4.63 19.37 -19.22
C PHE A 85 4.19 20.76 -18.82
N VAL A 86 4.90 21.77 -19.30
CA VAL A 86 4.56 23.16 -19.04
C VAL A 86 3.82 23.67 -20.26
N ASP A 87 2.54 24.02 -20.09
CA ASP A 87 1.77 24.68 -21.14
C ASP A 87 1.92 26.20 -20.98
N GLY A 88 2.16 26.88 -22.09
CA GLY A 88 2.42 28.31 -22.13
C GLY A 88 2.04 28.87 -23.49
N TYR A 89 1.59 30.11 -23.52
CA TYR A 89 1.34 30.83 -24.76
C TYR A 89 2.11 32.15 -24.74
N TYR A 90 2.79 32.44 -25.84
CA TYR A 90 3.30 33.78 -26.12
C TYR A 90 2.66 34.25 -27.42
N GLU A 91 1.88 35.32 -27.34
CA GLU A 91 1.00 35.79 -28.42
C GLU A 91 0.02 34.67 -28.86
N GLU A 92 0.15 34.16 -30.10
CA GLU A 92 -0.69 33.10 -30.68
C GLU A 92 0.03 31.73 -30.79
N GLN A 93 1.26 31.61 -30.27
CA GLN A 93 2.03 30.36 -30.34
C GLN A 93 1.94 29.58 -29.03
N ASN A 94 1.59 28.29 -29.13
CA ASN A 94 1.70 27.34 -28.03
C ASN A 94 3.20 27.01 -27.82
N LEU A 95 3.72 27.38 -26.65
CA LEU A 95 5.09 27.14 -26.20
C LEU A 95 5.18 25.90 -25.31
N GLY A 96 4.27 24.94 -25.48
CA GLY A 96 4.25 23.70 -24.70
C GLY A 96 5.59 22.98 -24.79
N GLU A 97 6.32 22.96 -23.69
CA GLU A 97 7.65 22.34 -23.60
C GLU A 97 7.68 21.29 -22.50
N ILE A 98 8.55 20.31 -22.67
CA ILE A 98 8.85 19.32 -21.64
C ILE A 98 10.06 19.81 -20.88
N VAL A 99 9.87 20.18 -19.62
CA VAL A 99 10.95 20.60 -18.73
C VAL A 99 11.45 19.37 -17.97
N LYS A 100 12.76 19.12 -18.03
CA LYS A 100 13.42 18.08 -17.25
C LYS A 100 13.92 18.67 -15.94
N LEU A 101 13.37 18.20 -14.83
CA LEU A 101 13.78 18.58 -13.49
C LEU A 101 15.03 17.79 -13.08
N GLU A 102 16.06 18.48 -12.61
CA GLU A 102 17.31 17.85 -12.17
C GLU A 102 17.25 17.44 -10.70
N ASN A 103 16.49 18.19 -9.88
CA ASN A 103 16.30 17.94 -8.46
C ASN A 103 14.80 17.87 -8.13
N ILE A 104 14.31 16.70 -7.73
CA ILE A 104 12.90 16.48 -7.41
C ILE A 104 12.73 15.51 -6.23
N ASN A 105 11.76 15.82 -5.37
CA ASN A 105 11.27 14.89 -4.36
C ASN A 105 10.01 14.19 -4.87
N PHE A 106 9.99 12.86 -4.80
CA PHE A 106 8.81 12.07 -5.15
C PHE A 106 8.60 10.94 -4.15
N SER A 107 7.50 10.22 -4.29
CA SER A 107 7.18 9.08 -3.43
C SER A 107 6.83 7.84 -4.23
N LEU A 108 7.31 6.70 -3.76
CA LEU A 108 6.92 5.39 -4.26
C LEU A 108 6.09 4.68 -3.20
N ILE A 109 4.94 4.16 -3.61
CA ILE A 109 4.10 3.31 -2.77
C ILE A 109 4.41 1.87 -3.13
N VAL A 110 4.81 1.08 -2.14
CA VAL A 110 5.17 -0.33 -2.28
C VAL A 110 4.46 -1.18 -1.23
N PRO A 111 4.24 -2.48 -1.49
CA PRO A 111 3.71 -3.38 -0.46
C PRO A 111 4.65 -3.43 0.76
N SER A 112 4.09 -3.58 1.96
CA SER A 112 4.87 -3.85 3.17
C SER A 112 4.80 -5.34 3.50
N TYR A 113 5.94 -5.93 3.79
CA TYR A 113 6.05 -7.33 4.19
C TYR A 113 6.50 -7.43 5.64
N ILE A 114 6.11 -8.53 6.31
CA ILE A 114 6.44 -8.76 7.72
C ILE A 114 7.95 -9.01 7.94
N ASN A 115 8.61 -9.55 6.91
CA ASN A 115 10.01 -9.96 6.91
C ASN A 115 10.85 -9.13 5.93
N GLU A 116 10.43 -7.90 5.59
CA GLU A 116 11.27 -7.00 4.81
C GLU A 116 12.45 -6.50 5.64
N GLU A 117 13.66 -6.62 5.11
CA GLU A 117 14.88 -6.17 5.79
C GLU A 117 15.65 -5.16 4.98
N GLU A 118 15.61 -5.25 3.66
CA GLU A 118 16.36 -4.36 2.79
C GLU A 118 15.51 -3.89 1.62
N LEU A 119 15.76 -2.65 1.22
CA LEU A 119 15.25 -2.09 -0.02
C LEU A 119 16.45 -1.60 -0.84
N ILE A 120 16.51 -2.05 -2.09
CA ILE A 120 17.60 -1.71 -2.99
C ILE A 120 17.02 -1.10 -4.26
N ILE A 121 17.54 0.05 -4.67
CA ILE A 121 17.22 0.69 -5.94
C ILE A 121 18.41 0.49 -6.87
N TYR A 122 18.13 -0.11 -8.02
CA TYR A 122 19.08 -0.30 -9.11
C TYR A 122 18.77 0.67 -10.26
N ASP A 123 19.78 1.07 -11.00
CA ASP A 123 19.59 1.71 -12.30
C ASP A 123 19.29 0.72 -13.43
N GLU A 124 19.15 1.23 -14.64
CA GLU A 124 18.88 0.45 -15.85
C GLU A 124 19.96 -0.58 -16.17
N ASN A 125 21.17 -0.40 -15.64
CA ASN A 125 22.31 -1.30 -15.83
C ASN A 125 22.48 -2.29 -14.66
N ASN A 126 21.49 -2.39 -13.77
CA ASN A 126 21.54 -3.17 -12.53
C ASN A 126 22.64 -2.73 -11.55
N VAL A 127 23.09 -1.47 -11.62
CA VAL A 127 24.02 -0.91 -10.64
C VAL A 127 23.22 -0.37 -9.46
N ILE A 128 23.64 -0.73 -8.24
CA ILE A 128 23.02 -0.24 -7.01
C ILE A 128 23.19 1.27 -6.91
N LYS A 129 22.07 2.00 -6.84
CA LYS A 129 22.01 3.44 -6.61
C LYS A 129 21.76 3.80 -5.15
N GLU A 130 20.95 3.01 -4.47
CA GLU A 130 20.58 3.25 -3.07
C GLU A 130 20.29 1.92 -2.37
N LYS A 131 20.68 1.81 -1.10
CA LYS A 131 20.42 0.64 -0.26
C LYS A 131 19.98 1.09 1.13
N VAL A 132 18.77 0.69 1.51
CA VAL A 132 18.14 1.06 2.78
C VAL A 132 17.91 -0.20 3.60
N THR A 133 18.53 -0.28 4.79
CA THR A 133 18.21 -1.32 5.77
C THR A 133 16.95 -0.92 6.54
N LEU A 134 15.89 -1.70 6.35
CA LEU A 134 14.60 -1.56 6.99
C LEU A 134 14.62 -2.23 8.37
N VAL A 135 15.35 -1.65 9.32
CA VAL A 135 15.27 -2.12 10.71
C VAL A 135 13.92 -1.71 11.29
N GLU A 136 12.91 -2.58 11.21
CA GLU A 136 11.65 -2.31 11.89
C GLU A 136 11.86 -2.28 13.41
N LYS A 137 11.64 -1.12 14.03
CA LYS A 137 11.26 -1.08 15.45
C LYS A 137 10.01 -1.93 15.58
N LYS A 138 10.11 -3.09 16.26
CA LYS A 138 8.99 -3.99 16.57
C LYS A 138 7.80 -3.16 17.04
N SER A 139 6.85 -2.94 16.14
CA SER A 139 5.55 -2.40 16.48
C SER A 139 4.91 -3.43 17.40
N THR A 140 4.66 -3.04 18.65
CA THR A 140 3.90 -3.84 19.59
C THR A 140 2.47 -3.98 19.05
N ARG A 141 2.30 -5.08 18.30
CA ARG A 141 1.05 -5.63 17.78
C ARG A 141 -0.10 -5.39 18.75
N LYS A 142 -0.92 -4.37 18.48
CA LYS A 142 -2.19 -4.11 19.17
C LYS A 142 -3.37 -4.72 18.41
N ASP A 143 -3.11 -5.76 17.63
CA ASP A 143 -4.10 -6.34 16.71
C ASP A 143 -4.69 -7.62 17.29
N ASN A 144 -5.96 -7.50 17.70
CA ASN A 144 -7.05 -8.50 17.71
C ASN A 144 -8.03 -8.35 18.88
N TYR A 145 -7.77 -7.46 19.85
CA TYR A 145 -8.70 -7.23 20.96
C TYR A 145 -10.05 -6.66 20.53
N PHE A 146 -10.10 -5.89 19.44
CA PHE A 146 -11.34 -5.30 18.94
C PHE A 146 -12.26 -6.35 18.30
N LEU A 147 -11.70 -7.27 17.50
CA LEU A 147 -12.45 -8.38 16.89
C LEU A 147 -12.93 -9.38 17.95
N THR A 148 -12.11 -9.72 18.94
CA THR A 148 -12.53 -10.59 20.05
C THR A 148 -13.60 -9.91 20.92
N PHE A 149 -13.52 -8.59 21.12
CA PHE A 149 -14.56 -7.82 21.82
C PHE A 149 -15.89 -7.82 21.04
N ILE A 150 -15.86 -7.61 19.73
CA ILE A 150 -17.08 -7.68 18.89
C ILE A 150 -17.70 -9.09 18.92
N LEU A 151 -16.88 -10.14 18.79
CA LEU A 151 -17.37 -11.52 18.82
C LEU A 151 -17.98 -11.91 20.17
N THR A 152 -17.33 -11.54 21.26
CA THR A 152 -17.84 -11.83 22.62
C THR A 152 -19.13 -11.08 22.92
N THR A 153 -19.22 -9.80 22.54
CA THR A 153 -20.44 -8.99 22.74
C THR A 153 -21.61 -9.48 21.88
N THR A 154 -21.39 -9.87 20.62
CA THR A 154 -22.47 -10.45 19.79
C THR A 154 -22.95 -11.80 20.32
N LEU A 155 -22.03 -12.68 20.75
CA LEU A 155 -22.41 -13.97 21.34
C LEU A 155 -23.28 -13.79 22.59
N LEU A 156 -22.91 -12.85 23.46
CA LEU A 156 -23.65 -12.55 24.69
C LEU A 156 -25.07 -12.04 24.39
N LEU A 157 -25.21 -11.22 23.35
CA LEU A 157 -26.51 -10.67 22.91
C LEU A 157 -27.43 -11.76 22.35
N ILE A 158 -26.88 -12.74 21.60
CA ILE A 158 -27.62 -13.92 21.12
C ILE A 158 -28.13 -14.76 22.29
N ILE A 159 -27.28 -15.01 23.29
CA ILE A 159 -27.67 -15.78 24.49
C ILE A 159 -28.83 -15.10 25.23
N LEU A 160 -28.77 -13.77 25.41
CA LEU A 160 -29.84 -13.00 26.07
C LEU A 160 -31.18 -13.10 25.31
N ILE A 161 -31.16 -13.07 23.97
CA ILE A 161 -32.35 -13.23 23.15
C ILE A 161 -32.96 -14.63 23.33
N ILE A 162 -32.14 -15.69 23.32
CA ILE A 162 -32.60 -17.07 23.51
C ILE A 162 -33.26 -17.25 24.88
N ILE A 163 -32.67 -16.68 25.94
CA ILE A 163 -33.23 -16.75 27.30
C ILE A 163 -34.58 -16.03 27.37
N LYS A 164 -34.72 -14.87 26.72
CA LYS A 164 -35.97 -14.08 26.71
C LYS A 164 -37.09 -14.73 25.90
N ILE A 165 -36.77 -15.52 24.87
CA ILE A 165 -37.76 -16.26 24.07
C ILE A 165 -38.27 -17.52 24.80
N LYS A 166 -37.42 -18.13 25.65
CA LYS A 166 -37.78 -19.33 26.43
C LYS A 166 -38.59 -19.03 27.69
N LYS A 167 -38.61 -17.78 28.16
CA LYS A 167 -39.47 -17.30 29.25
C LYS A 167 -40.76 -16.74 28.69
#